data_AF-A0A660Z5Y3-F1
#
_entry.id   AF-A0A660Z5Y3-F1
#
_cell.length_a   1.000
_cell.length_b   1.000
_cell.length_c   1.000
_cell.angle_alpha   90.00
_cell.angle_beta   90.00
_cell.angle_gamma   90.00
#
_symmetry.space_group_name_H-M   'P 1'
#
loop_
_entity.id
_entity.type
_entity.pdbx_description
1 polymer ?
#
loop_
_entity_poly.entity_id
_entity_poly.type
_entity_poly.pdbx_seq_one_letter_code
_entity_poly.pdbx_strand_id
1 'polypeptide(L)'
;MSDLTQYEQFNTEFFSVHDTIGVPHLYCISSKHVVNAADNFGGMLGDAALQDCESKGIYCAMQGCQLSYKEHETALVINCKNKDNNLLKEYLLSIKSQCKKDKYAGFVLIDCMK
;
A
#
# COMPACT_ATOMS: atom_id res chain seq x y z
N MET A 1 3.78 -10.52 1.99
CA MET A 1 3.65 -10.21 0.56
C MET A 1 2.23 -10.54 0.16
N SER A 2 1.53 -9.61 -0.48
CA SER A 2 0.19 -9.84 -1.00
C SER A 2 0.24 -10.95 -2.05
N ASP A 3 -0.71 -11.88 -2.05
CA ASP A 3 -0.85 -12.83 -3.15
C ASP A 3 -1.35 -12.07 -4.38
N LEU A 4 -0.50 -11.97 -5.40
CA LEU A 4 -0.76 -11.24 -6.64
C LEU A 4 -0.97 -12.19 -7.83
N THR A 5 -1.04 -13.50 -7.59
CA THR A 5 -1.19 -14.50 -8.65
C THR A 5 -2.45 -14.29 -9.49
N GLN A 6 -3.54 -13.77 -8.89
CA GLN A 6 -4.75 -13.43 -9.66
C GLN A 6 -4.53 -12.33 -10.71
N TYR A 7 -3.46 -11.53 -10.59
CA TYR A 7 -3.16 -10.47 -11.55
C TYR A 7 -2.32 -10.94 -12.73
N GLU A 8 -1.71 -12.14 -12.66
CA GLU A 8 -0.88 -12.69 -13.73
C GLU A 8 -1.66 -12.87 -15.03
N GLN A 9 -2.96 -13.18 -14.93
CA GLN A 9 -3.85 -13.31 -16.09
C GLN A 9 -4.02 -12.02 -16.90
N PHE A 10 -3.70 -10.86 -16.30
CA PHE A 10 -3.77 -9.56 -16.97
C PHE A 10 -2.42 -9.11 -17.52
N ASN A 11 -1.34 -9.85 -17.27
CA ASN A 11 -0.01 -9.45 -17.72
C ASN A 11 0.05 -9.37 -19.24
N THR A 12 0.66 -8.30 -19.73
CA THR A 12 0.92 -8.07 -21.15
C THR A 12 2.41 -7.96 -21.39
N GLU A 13 2.81 -7.84 -22.66
CA GLU A 13 4.21 -7.53 -23.00
C GLU A 13 4.69 -6.21 -22.36
N PHE A 14 3.79 -5.22 -22.24
CA PHE A 14 4.12 -3.85 -21.83
C PHE A 14 3.85 -3.53 -20.36
N PHE A 15 2.85 -4.19 -19.76
CA PHE A 15 2.36 -3.87 -18.42
C PHE A 15 2.14 -5.13 -17.59
N SER A 16 2.55 -5.09 -16.33
CA SER A 16 2.34 -6.18 -15.38
C SER A 16 2.24 -5.65 -13.96
N VAL A 17 1.41 -6.29 -13.14
CA VAL A 17 1.41 -6.04 -11.69
C VAL A 17 2.67 -6.64 -11.08
N HIS A 18 3.38 -5.87 -10.28
CA HIS A 18 4.66 -6.27 -9.70
C HIS A 18 4.62 -6.43 -8.18
N ASP A 19 4.03 -5.46 -7.49
CA ASP A 19 3.99 -5.42 -6.04
C ASP A 19 2.85 -4.52 -5.54
N THR A 20 2.85 -4.22 -4.25
CA THR A 20 1.93 -3.30 -3.57
C THR A 20 2.73 -2.32 -2.72
N ILE A 21 2.19 -1.12 -2.51
CA ILE A 21 2.83 -0.10 -1.68
C ILE A 21 1.81 0.65 -0.85
N GLY A 22 2.18 1.01 0.39
CA GLY A 22 1.35 1.86 1.25
C GLY A 22 1.31 3.29 0.71
N VAL A 23 0.12 3.90 0.72
CA VAL A 23 -0.11 5.29 0.28
C VAL A 23 -0.68 6.13 1.43
N PRO A 24 -0.26 7.40 1.57
CA PRO A 24 0.75 8.10 0.75
C PRO A 24 2.18 7.59 0.96
N HIS A 25 2.41 6.81 2.02
CA HIS A 25 3.65 6.08 2.29
C HIS A 25 3.32 4.84 3.14
N LEU A 26 4.33 4.03 3.48
CA LEU A 26 4.17 2.95 4.46
C LEU A 26 3.95 3.54 5.86
N TYR A 27 3.11 2.91 6.68
CA TYR A 27 2.94 3.34 8.07
C TYR A 27 4.26 3.14 8.85
N CYS A 28 4.84 4.24 9.33
CA CYS A 28 6.10 4.23 10.07
C CYS A 28 5.88 4.12 11.59
N ILE A 29 6.51 3.12 12.19
CA ILE A 29 6.54 2.89 13.65
C ILE A 29 7.68 3.70 14.28
N SER A 30 7.38 4.37 15.39
CA SER A 30 8.38 5.04 16.24
C SER A 30 8.55 4.33 17.59
N SER A 31 9.58 4.72 18.34
CA SER A 31 9.81 4.27 19.71
C SER A 31 8.58 4.46 20.62
N LYS A 32 7.77 5.50 20.41
CA LYS A 32 6.53 5.72 21.18
C LYS A 32 5.52 4.59 21.02
N HIS A 33 5.38 4.05 19.81
CA HIS A 33 4.50 2.92 19.55
C HIS A 33 5.02 1.65 20.25
N VAL A 34 6.33 1.42 20.17
CA VAL A 34 6.99 0.26 20.79
C VAL A 34 6.84 0.29 22.31
N VAL A 35 7.06 1.45 22.94
CA VAL A 35 6.86 1.64 24.39
C VAL A 35 5.40 1.40 24.75
N ASN A 36 4.45 1.98 24.01
CA ASN A 36 3.03 1.77 24.29
C ASN A 36 2.63 0.28 24.18
N ALA A 37 3.12 -0.42 23.16
CA ALA A 37 2.89 -1.86 22.98
C ALA A 37 3.54 -2.70 24.10
N ALA A 38 4.75 -2.35 24.54
CA ALA A 38 5.44 -3.02 25.64
C ALA A 38 4.66 -2.88 26.96
N ASP A 39 4.22 -1.67 27.28
CA ASP A 39 3.58 -1.36 28.55
C ASP A 39 2.14 -1.88 28.65
N ASN A 40 1.39 -1.94 27.53
CA ASN A 40 -0.05 -2.20 27.54
C ASN A 40 -0.48 -3.48 26.80
N PHE A 41 0.36 -4.02 25.91
CA PHE A 41 0.01 -5.14 25.02
C PHE A 41 1.04 -6.27 25.04
N GLY A 42 1.86 -6.36 26.10
CA GLY A 42 2.88 -7.42 26.24
C GLY A 42 3.96 -7.38 25.15
N GLY A 43 4.22 -6.21 24.59
CA GLY A 43 5.18 -6.03 23.49
C GLY A 43 4.63 -6.35 22.10
N MET A 44 3.34 -6.74 21.97
CA MET A 44 2.74 -7.04 20.67
C MET A 44 2.25 -5.79 19.98
N LEU A 45 2.80 -5.52 18.79
CA LEU A 45 2.45 -4.37 17.96
C LEU A 45 1.42 -4.79 16.89
N GLY A 46 0.20 -5.05 17.34
CA GLY A 46 -0.96 -5.38 16.48
C GLY A 46 -1.99 -4.25 16.42
N ASP A 47 -3.09 -4.49 15.71
CA ASP A 47 -4.15 -3.50 15.46
C ASP A 47 -4.70 -2.85 16.75
N ALA A 48 -4.87 -3.62 17.82
CA ALA A 48 -5.35 -3.10 19.10
C ALA A 48 -4.35 -2.12 19.73
N ALA A 49 -3.05 -2.42 19.65
CA ALA A 49 -1.99 -1.56 20.17
C ALA A 49 -1.86 -0.27 19.35
N LEU A 50 -2.05 -0.34 18.03
CA LEU A 50 -2.05 0.84 17.15
C LEU A 50 -3.28 1.73 17.38
N GLN A 51 -4.46 1.15 17.55
CA GLN A 51 -5.68 1.91 17.89
C GLN A 51 -5.55 2.62 19.25
N ASP A 52 -4.94 1.96 20.24
CA ASP A 52 -4.66 2.58 21.52
C ASP A 52 -3.61 3.70 21.42
N CYS A 53 -2.54 3.51 20.62
CA CYS A 53 -1.58 4.57 20.30
C CYS A 53 -2.28 5.81 19.71
N GLU A 54 -3.14 5.61 18.70
CA GLU A 54 -3.88 6.68 18.04
C GLU A 54 -4.81 7.42 19.00
N SER A 55 -5.48 6.70 19.90
CA SER A 55 -6.31 7.31 20.95
C SER A 55 -5.52 8.21 21.91
N LYS A 56 -4.21 7.94 22.06
CA LYS A 56 -3.24 8.71 22.86
C LYS A 56 -2.49 9.77 22.03
N GLY A 57 -2.88 9.97 20.77
CA GLY A 57 -2.25 10.93 19.85
C GLY A 57 -0.91 10.47 19.26
N ILE A 58 -0.59 9.19 19.35
CA ILE A 58 0.61 8.60 18.74
C ILE A 58 0.20 8.06 17.36
N TYR A 59 0.48 8.85 16.33
CA TYR A 59 0.24 8.51 14.92
C TYR A 59 1.53 8.11 14.20
N CYS A 60 1.41 7.88 12.90
CA CYS A 60 2.52 7.56 12.02
C CYS A 60 3.75 8.44 12.27
N ALA A 61 4.92 7.81 12.35
CA ALA A 61 6.19 8.48 12.63
C ALA A 61 6.76 9.28 11.44
N MET A 62 6.18 9.15 10.25
CA MET A 62 6.62 9.89 9.07
C MET A 62 6.41 11.39 9.31
N GLN A 63 7.46 12.19 9.06
CA GLN A 63 7.41 13.62 9.32
C GLN A 63 6.28 14.28 8.51
N GLY A 64 5.38 14.98 9.21
CA GLY A 64 4.24 15.67 8.60
C GLY A 64 3.02 14.79 8.32
N CYS A 65 3.08 13.48 8.59
CA CYS A 65 1.92 12.61 8.50
C CYS A 65 1.14 12.58 9.82
N GLN A 66 -0.18 12.72 9.73
CA GLN A 66 -1.11 12.61 10.86
C GLN A 66 -2.17 11.52 10.65
N LEU A 67 -1.99 10.69 9.61
CA LEU A 67 -2.91 9.62 9.28
C LEU A 67 -2.80 8.47 10.30
N SER A 68 -3.95 7.89 10.63
CA SER A 68 -4.05 6.62 11.35
C SER A 68 -3.53 5.47 10.50
N TYR A 69 -3.21 4.35 11.14
CA TYR A 69 -2.80 3.10 10.50
C TYR A 69 -3.81 2.65 9.43
N LYS A 70 -5.13 2.80 9.69
CA LYS A 70 -6.18 2.41 8.74
C LYS A 70 -6.32 3.36 7.56
N GLU A 71 -5.87 4.61 7.70
CA GLU A 71 -5.85 5.60 6.62
C GLU A 71 -4.63 5.44 5.70
N HIS A 72 -3.67 4.58 6.06
CA HIS A 72 -2.61 4.16 5.15
C HIS A 72 -3.13 3.05 4.24
N GLU A 73 -3.74 3.45 3.13
CA GLU A 73 -4.27 2.51 2.15
C GLU A 73 -3.15 1.83 1.35
N THR A 74 -3.49 0.85 0.51
CA THR A 74 -2.53 0.15 -0.35
C THR A 74 -2.83 0.42 -1.82
N ALA A 75 -1.79 0.71 -2.60
CA ALA A 75 -1.85 0.84 -4.05
C ALA A 75 -1.12 -0.31 -4.75
N LEU A 76 -1.50 -0.62 -5.98
CA LEU A 76 -0.83 -1.59 -6.83
C LEU A 76 0.34 -0.96 -7.58
N VAL A 77 1.48 -1.64 -7.57
CA VAL A 77 2.66 -1.26 -8.34
C VAL A 77 2.59 -1.92 -9.70
N ILE A 78 2.55 -1.10 -10.75
CA ILE A 78 2.50 -1.52 -12.15
C ILE A 78 3.86 -1.25 -12.80
N ASN A 79 4.48 -2.30 -13.32
CA ASN A 79 5.63 -2.16 -14.20
C ASN A 79 5.16 -1.68 -15.57
N CYS A 80 5.74 -0.57 -16.04
CA CYS A 80 5.46 0.01 -17.34
C CYS A 80 6.72 -0.07 -18.22
N LYS A 81 6.64 -0.86 -19.31
CA LYS A 81 7.70 -0.94 -20.34
C LYS A 81 7.37 -0.11 -21.58
N ASN A 82 6.21 0.55 -21.61
CA ASN A 82 5.75 1.40 -22.70
C ASN A 82 5.15 2.69 -22.13
N LYS A 83 5.36 3.81 -22.82
CA LYS A 83 4.89 5.16 -22.45
C LYS A 83 3.62 5.59 -23.20
N ASP A 84 3.03 4.72 -24.01
CA ASP A 84 1.76 4.99 -24.67
C ASP A 84 0.62 5.05 -23.63
N ASN A 85 0.09 6.26 -23.45
CA ASN A 85 -0.97 6.55 -22.50
C ASN A 85 -2.29 5.84 -22.83
N ASN A 86 -2.57 5.56 -24.11
CA ASN A 86 -3.80 4.87 -24.50
C ASN A 86 -3.73 3.39 -24.12
N LEU A 87 -2.61 2.72 -24.42
CA LEU A 87 -2.38 1.33 -24.03
C LEU A 87 -2.37 1.17 -22.51
N LEU A 88 -1.73 2.10 -21.78
CA LEU A 88 -1.74 2.10 -20.33
C LEU A 88 -3.17 2.31 -19.78
N LYS A 89 -3.94 3.23 -20.34
CA LYS A 89 -5.32 3.47 -19.92
C LYS A 89 -6.19 2.23 -20.13
N GLU A 90 -6.08 1.57 -21.28
CA GLU A 90 -6.81 0.34 -21.57
C GLU A 90 -6.44 -0.78 -20.59
N TYR A 91 -5.15 -0.94 -20.29
CA TYR A 91 -4.67 -1.87 -19.28
C TYR A 91 -5.23 -1.57 -17.88
N LEU A 92 -5.14 -0.32 -17.41
CA LEU A 92 -5.67 0.06 -16.10
C LEU A 92 -7.18 -0.14 -16.00
N LEU A 93 -7.91 0.06 -17.10
CA LEU A 93 -9.35 -0.22 -17.17
C LEU A 93 -9.65 -1.72 -17.12
N SER A 94 -8.82 -2.58 -17.71
CA SER A 94 -9.03 -4.03 -17.71
C SER A 94 -8.89 -4.64 -16.30
N ILE A 95 -7.95 -4.13 -15.49
CA ILE A 95 -7.72 -4.62 -14.13
C ILE A 95 -8.60 -3.94 -13.07
N LYS A 96 -9.27 -2.84 -13.41
CA LYS A 96 -10.02 -1.97 -12.48
C LYS A 96 -11.02 -2.74 -11.60
N SER A 97 -11.74 -3.70 -12.16
CA SER A 97 -12.75 -4.47 -11.42
C SER A 97 -12.12 -5.31 -10.32
N GLN A 98 -11.03 -6.01 -10.65
CA GLN A 98 -10.28 -6.83 -9.70
C GLN A 98 -9.62 -5.96 -8.62
N CYS A 99 -9.05 -4.80 -8.99
CA CYS A 99 -8.44 -3.87 -8.05
C CYS A 99 -9.43 -3.36 -6.99
N LYS A 100 -10.67 -3.05 -7.42
CA LYS A 100 -11.74 -2.63 -6.49
C LYS A 100 -12.15 -3.75 -5.54
N LYS A 101 -12.24 -4.99 -6.05
CA LYS A 101 -12.56 -6.17 -5.23
C LYS A 101 -11.50 -6.39 -4.14
N ASP A 102 -10.24 -6.18 -4.49
CA ASP A 102 -9.09 -6.35 -3.60
C ASP A 102 -8.81 -5.10 -2.74
N LYS A 103 -9.64 -4.05 -2.85
CA LYS A 103 -9.60 -2.81 -2.08
C LYS A 103 -8.30 -2.01 -2.22
N TYR A 104 -7.68 -2.02 -3.40
CA TYR A 104 -6.57 -1.13 -3.69
C TYR A 104 -7.06 0.29 -3.95
N ALA A 105 -6.42 1.27 -3.32
CA ALA A 105 -6.76 2.69 -3.42
C ALA A 105 -6.33 3.32 -4.75
N GLY A 106 -5.33 2.75 -5.41
CA GLY A 106 -4.84 3.26 -6.68
C GLY A 106 -3.68 2.48 -7.27
N PHE A 107 -2.93 3.16 -8.14
CA PHE A 107 -1.80 2.60 -8.89
C PHE A 107 -0.56 3.48 -8.72
N VAL A 108 0.59 2.83 -8.63
CA VAL A 108 1.92 3.44 -8.75
C VAL A 108 2.57 2.86 -9.99
N LEU A 109 3.09 3.72 -10.86
CA LEU A 109 3.69 3.32 -12.12
C LEU A 109 5.22 3.37 -11.99
N ILE A 110 5.91 2.29 -12.34
CA ILE A 110 7.36 2.22 -12.36
C ILE A 110 7.84 2.06 -13.80
N ASP A 111 8.66 3.00 -14.27
CA ASP A 111 9.31 2.88 -15.58
C ASP A 111 10.36 1.76 -15.52
N CYS A 112 10.17 0.74 -16.34
CA CYS A 112 11.06 -0.41 -16.45
C CYS A 112 11.97 -0.33 -17.69
N MET A 113 11.95 0.79 -18.42
CA MET A 113 12.88 1.01 -19.52
C MET A 113 14.26 1.37 -18.95
N LYS A 114 15.26 0.57 -19.30
CA LYS A 114 16.68 0.86 -19.06
C LYS A 114 17.22 1.83 -20.09
#